data_AF-A0A345VK44-F1
#
_entry.id   AF-A0A345VK44-F1
#
_cell.length_a   1.000
_cell.length_b   1.000
_cell.length_c   1.000
_cell.angle_alpha   90.00
_cell.angle_beta   90.00
_cell.angle_gamma   90.00
#
_symmetry.space_group_name_H-M   'P 1'
#
loop_
_entity.id
_entity.type
_entity.pdbx_description
1 polymer ?
#
loop_
_entity_poly.entity_id
_entity_poly.type
_entity_poly.pdbx_seq_one_letter_code
_entity_poly.pdbx_strand_id
1 'polypeptide(L)'
;MKNKLIYGTLLFGSLLTLAACGSDTAKDASKTADTAKSEVSKKAEDTKKAVSDATSADLKDGTYKAESDYDSRGWKVVHTITVKDGKITESDFGYENKDGQKKADDEEYNKNMKAKSGVSSKEATEQLNKELVDKQNVDEVEVVSGATHTSSNFELSTKELLKAAEEGNTETVTIELPAE
;
A
#
# COMPACT_ATOMS: atom_id res chain seq x y z
N MET A 1 -12.45 40.42 7.89
CA MET A 1 -12.55 41.28 9.10
C MET A 1 -13.93 41.14 9.68
N LYS A 2 -14.05 40.48 10.85
CA LYS A 2 -15.16 40.45 11.82
C LYS A 2 -14.92 39.20 12.70
N ASN A 3 -14.95 39.15 14.02
CA ASN A 3 -15.11 40.13 15.10
C ASN A 3 -14.41 39.53 16.35
N LYS A 4 -14.09 40.41 17.30
CA LYS A 4 -13.31 40.19 18.52
C LYS A 4 -14.10 39.54 19.67
N LEU A 5 -13.34 38.76 20.48
CA LEU A 5 -13.26 38.69 21.96
C LEU A 5 -14.50 38.38 22.82
N ILE A 6 -14.29 37.50 23.82
CA ILE A 6 -14.48 37.65 25.30
C ILE A 6 -14.38 36.23 25.93
N TYR A 7 -13.26 35.88 26.59
CA TYR A 7 -12.97 35.94 28.04
C TYR A 7 -13.76 34.98 28.93
N GLY A 8 -13.04 34.15 29.71
CA GLY A 8 -13.59 33.32 30.78
C GLY A 8 -12.53 32.49 31.50
N THR A 9 -11.69 33.13 32.30
CA THR A 9 -10.74 32.49 33.22
C THR A 9 -11.47 31.90 34.43
N LEU A 10 -11.12 30.69 34.87
CA LEU A 10 -11.29 30.29 36.28
C LEU A 10 -10.30 29.19 36.67
N LEU A 11 -9.47 29.55 37.65
CA LEU A 11 -8.50 28.73 38.37
C LEU A 11 -9.17 27.60 39.15
N PHE A 12 -8.57 26.41 39.11
CA PHE A 12 -8.46 25.55 40.28
C PHE A 12 -7.09 24.87 40.27
N GLY A 13 -6.26 25.22 41.26
CA GLY A 13 -4.98 24.59 41.48
C GLY A 13 -5.13 23.29 42.26
N SER A 14 -4.13 22.42 42.13
CA SER A 14 -3.63 21.66 43.27
C SER A 14 -2.24 21.10 42.94
N LEU A 15 -1.27 21.59 43.70
CA LEU A 15 0.05 21.00 43.87
C LEU A 15 -0.11 19.63 44.53
N LEU A 16 0.58 18.62 44.02
CA LEU A 16 1.10 17.54 44.85
C LEU A 16 2.53 17.23 44.37
N THR A 17 3.51 17.76 45.09
CA THR A 17 4.90 17.32 45.03
C THR A 17 5.14 16.39 46.23
N LEU A 18 5.69 15.20 45.97
CA LEU A 18 6.52 14.55 46.98
C LEU A 18 7.58 13.68 46.30
N ALA A 19 8.82 14.05 46.57
CA ALA A 19 10.04 13.38 46.18
C ALA A 19 10.26 12.11 47.02
N ALA A 20 10.89 11.10 46.41
CA ALA A 20 11.60 10.06 47.14
C ALA A 20 12.89 9.68 46.40
N CYS A 21 14.00 9.90 47.12
CA CYS A 21 15.40 9.54 46.90
C CYS A 21 15.56 8.01 46.69
N GLY A 22 16.62 7.46 46.08
CA GLY A 22 17.94 7.99 45.75
C GLY A 22 18.92 6.85 45.39
N SER A 23 20.22 7.15 45.59
CA SER A 23 21.48 6.43 45.31
C SER A 23 22.08 6.63 43.91
N ASP A 24 23.33 7.04 43.68
CA ASP A 24 24.38 7.67 44.51
C ASP A 24 25.53 8.16 43.58
N THR A 25 26.10 9.32 43.90
CA THR A 25 27.54 9.69 43.77
C THR A 25 28.21 10.11 42.43
N ALA A 26 28.82 11.32 42.50
CA ALA A 26 30.07 11.86 41.88
C ALA A 26 30.05 12.83 40.65
N LYS A 27 30.07 14.14 40.97
CA LYS A 27 31.08 15.20 40.67
C LYS A 27 31.74 15.38 39.27
N ASP A 28 31.52 16.60 38.75
CA ASP A 28 32.41 17.57 38.05
C ASP A 28 32.80 17.45 36.56
N ALA A 29 32.85 18.65 35.94
CA ALA A 29 33.60 19.12 34.76
C ALA A 29 33.15 18.78 33.31
N SER A 30 32.44 19.75 32.72
CA SER A 30 32.75 20.50 31.47
C SER A 30 33.23 19.80 30.17
N LYS A 31 32.66 20.32 29.07
CA LYS A 31 33.04 20.30 27.64
C LYS A 31 32.51 19.19 26.71
N THR A 32 31.62 19.65 25.82
CA THR A 32 31.71 19.65 24.35
C THR A 32 31.92 18.34 23.58
N ALA A 33 31.12 18.25 22.50
CA ALA A 33 31.26 17.46 21.27
C ALA A 33 30.49 16.13 21.20
N ASP A 34 29.42 16.21 20.41
CA ASP A 34 29.10 15.39 19.22
C ASP A 34 29.32 13.86 19.21
N THR A 35 28.39 13.24 18.48
CA THR A 35 28.46 11.95 17.81
C THR A 35 27.90 10.73 18.56
N ALA A 36 26.70 10.41 18.11
CA ALA A 36 25.96 9.15 18.14
C ALA A 36 26.80 7.85 18.08
N LYS A 37 26.38 6.83 18.85
CA LYS A 37 25.99 5.48 18.35
C LYS A 37 25.44 4.58 19.47
N SER A 38 24.32 3.90 19.18
CA SER A 38 23.81 2.63 19.79
C SER A 38 23.32 2.70 21.27
N GLU A 39 22.19 2.11 21.69
CA GLU A 39 21.64 0.77 21.40
C GLU A 39 20.09 0.66 21.58
N VAL A 40 19.46 -0.11 20.67
CA VAL A 40 18.52 -1.22 20.90
C VAL A 40 17.42 -1.09 21.98
N SER A 41 16.14 -1.09 21.56
CA SER A 41 15.14 -2.15 21.87
C SER A 41 13.69 -1.69 21.70
N LYS A 42 12.90 -2.57 21.04
CA LYS A 42 11.44 -2.73 21.14
C LYS A 42 10.54 -1.54 20.77
N LYS A 43 9.95 -1.63 19.56
CA LYS A 43 8.49 -1.84 19.42
C LYS A 43 8.18 -2.25 17.97
N ALA A 44 8.08 -3.55 17.74
CA ALA A 44 7.23 -4.09 16.68
C ALA A 44 5.75 -3.94 17.11
N GLU A 45 4.84 -4.09 16.14
CA GLU A 45 3.38 -4.09 16.28
C GLU A 45 2.72 -2.73 16.58
N ASP A 46 2.22 -2.12 15.50
CA ASP A 46 0.78 -2.10 15.14
C ASP A 46 0.68 -1.32 13.82
N THR A 47 0.63 -1.96 12.63
CA THR A 47 -0.51 -1.88 11.68
C THR A 47 -0.25 -2.86 10.52
N LYS A 48 0.05 -4.14 10.80
CA LYS A 48 0.20 -5.24 9.80
C LYS A 48 -0.94 -6.27 9.89
N LYS A 49 -2.03 -5.97 10.57
CA LYS A 49 -3.09 -6.96 10.84
C LYS A 49 -4.36 -6.64 10.07
N ALA A 50 -4.42 -7.09 8.81
CA ALA A 50 -5.60 -7.68 8.15
C ALA A 50 -5.50 -7.67 6.62
N VAL A 51 -4.48 -8.30 5.99
CA VAL A 51 -4.61 -8.75 4.57
C VAL A 51 -3.75 -9.99 4.25
N SER A 52 -3.26 -10.72 5.25
CA SER A 52 -2.22 -11.77 5.05
C SER A 52 -2.70 -13.21 5.24
N ASP A 53 -4.00 -13.49 5.13
CA ASP A 53 -4.51 -14.85 5.32
C ASP A 53 -5.80 -15.11 4.54
N ALA A 54 -5.90 -14.57 3.33
CA ALA A 54 -6.96 -14.94 2.39
C ALA A 54 -6.66 -16.34 1.84
N THR A 55 -6.77 -17.36 2.69
CA THR A 55 -6.82 -18.75 2.25
C THR A 55 -8.08 -18.88 1.39
N SER A 56 -7.98 -19.47 0.19
CA SER A 56 -9.04 -19.55 -0.84
C SER A 56 -10.39 -20.18 -0.40
N ALA A 57 -10.57 -20.54 0.87
CA ALA A 57 -11.82 -21.07 1.40
C ALA A 57 -12.87 -19.98 1.71
N ASP A 58 -12.47 -18.71 1.86
CA ASP A 58 -13.36 -17.64 2.32
C ASP A 58 -13.80 -16.63 1.24
N LEU A 59 -13.27 -16.74 0.02
CA LEU A 59 -13.63 -15.83 -1.08
C LEU A 59 -15.03 -16.14 -1.60
N LYS A 60 -15.88 -15.12 -1.74
CA LYS A 60 -17.19 -15.25 -2.37
C LYS A 60 -17.03 -15.27 -3.88
N ASP A 61 -17.89 -16.04 -4.53
CA ASP A 61 -17.95 -16.09 -5.99
C ASP A 61 -18.47 -14.76 -6.54
N GLY A 62 -17.83 -14.27 -7.60
CA GLY A 62 -18.16 -12.99 -8.20
C GLY A 62 -17.05 -12.44 -9.07
N THR A 63 -17.31 -11.26 -9.64
CA THR A 63 -16.31 -10.46 -10.33
C THR A 63 -16.11 -9.18 -9.53
N TYR A 64 -14.86 -8.91 -9.18
CA TYR A 64 -14.46 -7.82 -8.32
C TYR A 64 -13.55 -6.90 -9.11
N LYS A 65 -13.74 -5.59 -8.96
CA LYS A 65 -13.03 -4.58 -9.75
C LYS A 65 -12.45 -3.48 -8.87
N ALA A 66 -11.21 -3.12 -9.14
CA ALA A 66 -10.51 -2.01 -8.52
C ALA A 66 -10.00 -1.05 -9.61
N GLU A 67 -10.09 0.25 -9.34
CA GLU A 67 -9.55 1.31 -10.19
C GLU A 67 -8.85 2.39 -9.37
N SER A 68 -7.80 2.98 -9.92
CA SER A 68 -7.19 4.19 -9.34
C SER A 68 -7.70 5.45 -10.02
N ASP A 69 -7.39 6.60 -9.42
CA ASP A 69 -7.36 7.87 -10.16
C ASP A 69 -6.30 7.84 -11.26
N TYR A 70 -6.43 8.76 -12.23
CA TYR A 70 -5.41 8.98 -13.24
C TYR A 70 -4.16 9.62 -12.64
N ASP A 71 -3.00 9.05 -12.96
CA ASP A 71 -1.70 9.62 -12.65
C ASP A 71 -1.43 10.91 -13.46
N SER A 72 -0.30 11.56 -13.15
CA SER A 72 0.14 12.78 -13.84
C SER A 72 0.44 12.58 -15.33
N ARG A 73 0.60 11.34 -15.78
CA ARG A 73 0.82 10.94 -17.18
C ARG A 73 -0.47 10.47 -17.87
N GLY A 74 -1.61 10.55 -17.18
CA GLY A 74 -2.92 10.23 -17.72
C GLY A 74 -3.27 8.75 -17.73
N TRP A 75 -2.62 7.92 -16.91
CA TRP A 75 -2.90 6.50 -16.77
C TRP A 75 -3.54 6.19 -15.41
N LYS A 76 -4.58 5.35 -15.40
CA LYS A 76 -5.09 4.74 -14.17
C LYS A 76 -4.80 3.24 -14.15
N VAL A 77 -4.75 2.65 -12.97
CA VAL A 77 -4.83 1.19 -12.80
C VAL A 77 -6.28 0.76 -13.00
N VAL A 78 -6.47 -0.34 -13.70
CA VAL A 78 -7.72 -1.10 -13.73
C VAL A 78 -7.37 -2.55 -13.46
N HIS A 79 -7.99 -3.14 -12.45
CA HIS A 79 -7.79 -4.53 -12.09
C HIS A 79 -9.13 -5.21 -11.85
N THR A 80 -9.39 -6.30 -12.57
CA THR A 80 -10.53 -7.17 -12.33
C THR A 80 -10.06 -8.58 -11.96
N ILE A 81 -10.66 -9.19 -10.94
CA ILE A 81 -10.53 -10.63 -10.69
C ILE A 81 -11.90 -11.30 -10.73
N THR A 82 -11.94 -12.57 -11.14
CA THR A 82 -13.13 -13.42 -11.02
C THR A 82 -12.84 -14.56 -10.06
N VAL A 83 -13.72 -14.73 -9.08
CA VAL A 83 -13.71 -15.83 -8.12
C VAL A 83 -14.84 -16.80 -8.44
N LYS A 84 -14.53 -18.10 -8.48
CA LYS A 84 -15.49 -19.20 -8.63
C LYS A 84 -15.06 -20.36 -7.73
N ASP A 85 -16.00 -20.94 -7.01
CA ASP A 85 -15.75 -22.00 -6.03
C ASP A 85 -14.64 -21.61 -5.02
N GLY A 86 -14.64 -20.34 -4.61
CA GLY A 86 -13.61 -19.76 -3.71
C GLY A 86 -12.22 -19.54 -4.34
N LYS A 87 -12.03 -19.84 -5.62
CA LYS A 87 -10.73 -19.71 -6.32
C LYS A 87 -10.73 -18.56 -7.30
N ILE A 88 -9.59 -17.88 -7.42
CA ILE A 88 -9.36 -16.87 -8.46
C ILE A 88 -9.20 -17.61 -9.79
N THR A 89 -10.17 -17.48 -10.69
CA THR A 89 -10.13 -18.13 -12.01
C THR A 89 -9.60 -17.21 -13.10
N GLU A 90 -9.73 -15.90 -12.94
CA GLU A 90 -9.32 -14.89 -13.92
C GLU A 90 -8.78 -13.66 -13.19
N SER A 91 -7.78 -13.02 -13.80
CA SER A 91 -7.18 -11.75 -13.37
C SER A 91 -6.83 -10.93 -14.61
N ASP A 92 -7.34 -9.70 -14.69
CA ASP A 92 -7.05 -8.70 -15.73
C ASP A 92 -6.63 -7.40 -15.04
N PHE A 93 -5.35 -7.35 -14.63
CA PHE A 93 -4.66 -6.15 -14.23
C PHE A 93 -4.00 -5.46 -15.41
N GLY A 94 -4.15 -4.14 -15.47
CA GLY A 94 -3.43 -3.30 -16.41
C GLY A 94 -3.61 -1.82 -16.12
N TYR A 95 -3.30 -1.01 -17.14
CA TYR A 95 -3.48 0.42 -17.09
C TYR A 95 -4.28 0.90 -18.29
N GLU A 96 -5.13 1.89 -18.07
CA GLU A 96 -5.94 2.53 -19.11
C GLU A 96 -5.70 4.04 -19.11
N ASN A 97 -5.67 4.63 -20.29
CA ASN A 97 -5.63 6.08 -20.44
C ASN A 97 -7.06 6.68 -20.43
N LYS A 98 -7.15 8.01 -20.52
CA LYS A 98 -8.44 8.73 -20.51
C LYS A 98 -9.37 8.38 -21.67
N ASP A 99 -8.82 7.83 -22.76
CA ASP A 99 -9.57 7.36 -23.93
C ASP A 99 -9.97 5.88 -23.81
N GLY A 100 -9.65 5.22 -22.69
CA GLY A 100 -9.92 3.80 -22.45
C GLY A 100 -8.95 2.85 -23.17
N GLN A 101 -7.85 3.35 -23.70
CA GLN A 101 -6.85 2.52 -24.37
C GLN A 101 -5.94 1.86 -23.33
N LYS A 102 -5.68 0.55 -23.49
CA LYS A 102 -4.81 -0.21 -22.59
C LYS A 102 -3.34 0.11 -22.88
N LYS A 103 -2.55 0.34 -21.82
CA LYS A 103 -1.09 0.56 -21.91
C LYS A 103 -0.36 -0.64 -22.50
N ALA A 104 -0.88 -1.84 -22.29
CA ALA A 104 -0.34 -3.07 -22.86
C ALA A 104 -0.44 -3.11 -24.40
N ASP A 105 -1.36 -2.34 -25.00
CA ASP A 105 -1.56 -2.28 -26.44
C ASP A 105 -0.80 -1.12 -27.11
N ASP A 106 -0.16 -0.23 -26.34
CA ASP A 106 0.67 0.86 -26.85
C ASP A 106 2.05 0.32 -27.28
N GLU A 107 2.21 0.01 -28.57
CA GLU A 107 3.45 -0.57 -29.11
C GLU A 107 4.69 0.31 -28.85
N GLU A 108 4.56 1.63 -28.98
CA GLU A 108 5.67 2.56 -28.81
C GLU A 108 6.11 2.62 -27.34
N TYR A 109 5.16 2.72 -26.41
CA TYR A 109 5.43 2.68 -24.99
C TYR A 109 6.11 1.38 -24.59
N ASN A 110 5.57 0.24 -25.03
CA ASN A 110 6.10 -1.09 -24.70
C ASN A 110 7.52 -1.29 -25.26
N LYS A 111 7.78 -0.85 -26.49
CA LYS A 111 9.13 -0.89 -27.08
C LYS A 111 10.12 -0.03 -26.30
N ASN A 112 9.73 1.19 -25.95
CA ASN A 112 10.57 2.13 -25.22
C ASN A 112 10.85 1.66 -23.79
N MET A 113 9.84 1.11 -23.10
CA MET A 113 10.00 0.53 -21.77
C MET A 113 10.95 -0.67 -21.81
N LYS A 114 10.70 -1.63 -22.70
CA LYS A 114 11.54 -2.83 -22.82
C LYS A 114 13.00 -2.52 -23.12
N ALA A 115 13.28 -1.52 -23.97
CA ALA A 115 14.63 -1.09 -24.25
C ALA A 115 15.37 -0.51 -23.02
N LYS A 116 14.64 0.06 -22.06
CA LYS A 116 15.21 0.71 -20.87
C LYS A 116 15.27 -0.21 -19.65
N SER A 117 14.23 -1.00 -19.44
CA SER A 117 14.05 -1.82 -18.23
C SER A 117 14.18 -3.32 -18.46
N GLY A 118 14.27 -3.76 -19.72
CA GLY A 118 14.34 -5.18 -20.09
C GLY A 118 12.99 -5.89 -20.21
N VAL A 119 11.91 -5.24 -19.80
CA VAL A 119 10.53 -5.79 -19.84
C VAL A 119 9.56 -4.71 -20.31
N SER A 120 8.55 -5.10 -21.08
CA SER A 120 7.46 -4.20 -21.48
C SER A 120 6.32 -4.16 -20.46
N SER A 121 5.42 -3.18 -20.55
CA SER A 121 4.23 -3.12 -19.70
C SER A 121 3.37 -4.36 -19.92
N LYS A 122 3.19 -4.77 -21.19
CA LYS A 122 2.42 -5.94 -21.58
C LYS A 122 2.97 -7.22 -20.94
N GLU A 123 4.28 -7.46 -21.08
CA GLU A 123 4.93 -8.64 -20.52
C GLU A 123 4.81 -8.68 -18.99
N ALA A 124 5.02 -7.53 -18.32
CA ALA A 124 4.89 -7.45 -16.87
C ALA A 124 3.47 -7.74 -16.39
N THR A 125 2.45 -7.12 -17.01
CA THR A 125 1.05 -7.35 -16.63
C THR A 125 0.58 -8.77 -16.93
N GLU A 126 0.97 -9.34 -18.07
CA GLU A 126 0.63 -10.73 -18.43
C GLU A 126 1.24 -11.72 -17.44
N GLN A 127 2.51 -11.51 -17.04
CA GLN A 127 3.16 -12.36 -16.04
C GLN A 127 2.45 -12.29 -14.68
N LEU A 128 2.17 -11.09 -14.18
CA LEU A 128 1.53 -10.89 -12.86
C LEU A 128 0.13 -11.51 -12.80
N ASN A 129 -0.70 -11.28 -13.82
CA ASN A 129 -2.04 -11.86 -13.92
C ASN A 129 -2.00 -13.39 -13.92
N LYS A 130 -1.07 -13.96 -14.70
CA LYS A 130 -0.87 -15.40 -14.76
C LYS A 130 -0.43 -15.96 -13.41
N GLU A 131 0.55 -15.34 -12.77
CA GLU A 131 1.07 -15.81 -11.50
C GLU A 131 0.02 -15.76 -10.39
N LEU A 132 -0.83 -14.73 -10.32
CA LEU A 132 -1.90 -14.70 -9.32
C LEU A 132 -2.90 -15.84 -9.49
N VAL A 133 -3.29 -16.14 -10.74
CA VAL A 133 -4.18 -17.29 -11.02
C VAL A 133 -3.47 -18.61 -10.67
N ASP A 134 -2.18 -18.75 -10.97
CA ASP A 134 -1.45 -19.99 -10.68
C ASP A 134 -1.17 -20.18 -9.18
N LYS A 135 -0.85 -19.10 -8.46
CA LYS A 135 -0.44 -19.11 -7.05
C LYS A 135 -1.61 -19.00 -6.08
N GLN A 136 -2.72 -18.37 -6.49
CA GLN A 136 -3.87 -18.06 -5.64
C GLN A 136 -3.54 -17.18 -4.41
N ASN A 137 -2.33 -16.63 -4.35
CA ASN A 137 -1.83 -15.83 -3.25
C ASN A 137 -0.92 -14.74 -3.80
N VAL A 138 -1.29 -13.48 -3.56
CA VAL A 138 -0.56 -12.32 -4.06
C VAL A 138 0.82 -12.19 -3.43
N ASP A 139 1.01 -12.62 -2.17
CA ASP A 139 2.31 -12.54 -1.49
C ASP A 139 3.31 -13.57 -2.05
N GLU A 140 2.85 -14.52 -2.89
CA GLU A 140 3.68 -15.50 -3.61
C GLU A 140 3.92 -15.12 -5.08
N VAL A 141 3.34 -14.02 -5.55
CA VAL A 141 3.59 -13.48 -6.90
C VAL A 141 4.92 -12.73 -6.90
N GLU A 142 5.77 -13.04 -7.86
CA GLU A 142 7.11 -12.45 -7.92
C GLU A 142 7.05 -11.02 -8.48
N VAL A 143 7.92 -10.16 -7.93
CA VAL A 143 8.13 -8.82 -8.48
C VAL A 143 8.82 -8.93 -9.83
N VAL A 144 8.23 -8.31 -10.85
CA VAL A 144 8.80 -8.29 -12.19
C VAL A 144 9.94 -7.28 -12.25
N SER A 145 11.15 -7.79 -12.43
CA SER A 145 12.36 -6.94 -12.57
C SER A 145 12.20 -5.97 -13.75
N GLY A 146 12.49 -4.69 -13.51
CA GLY A 146 12.28 -3.63 -14.51
C GLY A 146 10.84 -3.06 -14.56
N ALA A 147 9.92 -3.62 -13.77
CA ALA A 147 8.53 -3.14 -13.64
C ALA A 147 8.08 -3.10 -12.16
N THR A 148 8.96 -2.70 -11.24
CA THR A 148 8.70 -2.75 -9.80
C THR A 148 7.46 -1.97 -9.38
N HIS A 149 7.23 -0.75 -9.91
CA HIS A 149 6.02 0.02 -9.63
C HIS A 149 4.75 -0.72 -10.11
N THR A 150 4.83 -1.40 -11.26
CA THR A 150 3.74 -2.24 -11.77
C THR A 150 3.44 -3.39 -10.83
N SER A 151 4.45 -4.08 -10.31
CA SER A 151 4.27 -5.14 -9.32
C SER A 151 3.69 -4.62 -7.99
N SER A 152 4.13 -3.47 -7.49
CA SER A 152 3.57 -2.88 -6.27
C SER A 152 2.10 -2.48 -6.42
N ASN A 153 1.73 -1.88 -7.56
CA ASN A 153 0.34 -1.52 -7.84
C ASN A 153 -0.54 -2.76 -8.02
N PHE A 154 0.01 -3.82 -8.61
CA PHE A 154 -0.65 -5.12 -8.72
C PHE A 154 -0.93 -5.72 -7.33
N GLU A 155 0.08 -5.75 -6.45
CA GLU A 155 -0.06 -6.28 -5.10
C GLU A 155 -1.14 -5.52 -4.31
N LEU A 156 -1.09 -4.18 -4.34
CA LEU A 156 -2.06 -3.32 -3.67
C LEU A 156 -3.49 -3.55 -4.19
N SER A 157 -3.68 -3.49 -5.51
CA SER A 157 -5.01 -3.68 -6.11
C SER A 157 -5.56 -5.09 -5.85
N THR A 158 -4.71 -6.12 -5.90
CA THR A 158 -5.12 -7.50 -5.57
C THR A 158 -5.56 -7.63 -4.13
N LYS A 159 -4.83 -7.03 -3.19
CA LYS A 159 -5.18 -7.04 -1.76
C LYS A 159 -6.55 -6.44 -1.48
N GLU A 160 -6.86 -5.30 -2.11
CA GLU A 160 -8.18 -4.68 -2.02
C GLU A 160 -9.28 -5.53 -2.68
N LEU A 161 -8.98 -6.15 -3.82
CA LEU A 161 -9.91 -7.06 -4.50
C LEU A 161 -10.20 -8.33 -3.69
N LEU A 162 -9.20 -8.91 -3.03
CA LEU A 162 -9.37 -10.07 -2.16
C LEU A 162 -10.26 -9.73 -0.97
N LYS A 163 -10.05 -8.56 -0.35
CA LYS A 163 -10.93 -8.07 0.72
C LYS A 163 -12.37 -7.87 0.21
N ALA A 164 -12.55 -7.27 -0.96
CA ALA A 164 -13.86 -7.14 -1.57
C ALA A 164 -14.51 -8.51 -1.84
N ALA A 165 -13.72 -9.51 -2.25
CA ALA A 165 -14.18 -10.87 -2.45
C ALA A 165 -14.56 -11.59 -1.15
N GLU A 166 -13.82 -11.41 -0.06
CA GLU A 166 -14.19 -11.92 1.28
C GLU A 166 -15.53 -11.35 1.75
N GLU A 167 -15.74 -10.04 1.51
CA GLU A 167 -16.97 -9.32 1.87
C GLU A 167 -18.13 -9.58 0.88
N GLY A 168 -17.84 -10.16 -0.29
CA GLY A 168 -18.80 -10.29 -1.38
C GLY A 168 -19.21 -8.96 -2.02
N ASN A 169 -18.40 -7.91 -1.87
CA ASN A 169 -18.66 -6.57 -2.39
C ASN A 169 -18.27 -6.46 -3.86
N THR A 170 -19.25 -6.48 -4.76
CA THR A 170 -19.03 -6.36 -6.22
C THR A 170 -19.03 -4.91 -6.72
N GLU A 171 -19.10 -3.91 -5.84
CA GLU A 171 -18.92 -2.51 -6.24
C GLU A 171 -17.46 -2.26 -6.66
N THR A 172 -17.24 -1.26 -7.52
CA THR A 172 -15.87 -0.91 -7.92
C THR A 172 -15.14 -0.24 -6.76
N VAL A 173 -14.03 -0.83 -6.34
CA VAL A 173 -13.16 -0.29 -5.28
C VAL A 173 -12.25 0.79 -5.90
N THR A 174 -12.24 1.98 -5.31
CA THR A 174 -11.25 3.01 -5.66
C THR A 174 -10.01 2.84 -4.80
N ILE A 175 -8.84 2.76 -5.44
CA ILE A 175 -7.55 2.58 -4.77
C ILE A 175 -6.66 3.82 -4.91
N GLU A 176 -5.98 4.18 -3.84
CA GLU A 176 -4.94 5.21 -3.85
C GLU A 176 -3.59 4.56 -4.13
N LEU A 177 -2.93 4.98 -5.21
CA LEU A 177 -1.60 4.49 -5.56
C LEU A 177 -0.53 5.27 -4.79
N PRO A 178 0.57 4.62 -4.38
CA PRO A 178 1.71 5.32 -3.82
C PRO A 178 2.28 6.32 -4.84
N ALA A 179 2.73 7.47 -4.35
CA ALA A 179 3.38 8.47 -5.19
C ALA A 179 4.62 7.87 -5.86
N GLU A 180 4.74 8.06 -7.17
CA GLU A 180 5.89 7.64 -7.98
C GLU A 180 7.06 8.63 -7.94
#